data_AF-A0A0Q8IR64-F1
#
_entry.id   AF-A0A0Q8IR64-F1
#
_cell.length_a   1.000
_cell.length_b   1.000
_cell.length_c   1.000
_cell.angle_alpha   90.00
_cell.angle_beta   90.00
_cell.angle_gamma   90.00
#
_symmetry.space_group_name_H-M   'P 1'
#
loop_
_entity.id
_entity.type
_entity.pdbx_description
1 polymer ?
#
loop_
_entity_poly.entity_id
_entity_poly.type
_entity_poly.pdbx_seq_one_letter_code
_entity_poly.pdbx_strand_id
1 'polypeptide(L)' 'MLPVDAYLELQAFHAELIGIAHTIDPTDAPPPTIRKHEQSRRRALAKVFRLWAEQIDRSLSAMRPA' A
#
# COMPACT_ATOMS: atom_id res chain seq x y z
N MET A 1 -1.57 24.90 -3.97
CA MET A 1 -1.95 24.06 -2.81
C MET A 1 -3.07 23.13 -3.26
N LEU A 2 -2.97 21.85 -2.94
CA LEU A 2 -4.10 20.93 -3.14
C LEU A 2 -5.24 21.36 -2.19
N PRO A 3 -6.52 21.27 -2.60
CA PRO A 3 -7.63 21.41 -1.67
C PRO A 3 -7.47 20.44 -0.48
N VAL A 4 -7.86 20.87 0.71
CA VAL A 4 -7.75 20.04 1.94
C VAL A 4 -8.48 18.71 1.74
N ASP A 5 -9.66 18.72 1.13
CA ASP A 5 -10.43 17.52 0.84
C ASP A 5 -9.66 16.54 -0.05
N ALA A 6 -9.01 17.04 -1.10
CA ALA A 6 -8.20 16.21 -2.00
C ALA A 6 -6.96 15.64 -1.29
N TYR A 7 -6.39 16.35 -0.32
CA TYR A 7 -5.28 15.84 0.49
C TYR A 7 -5.75 14.70 1.40
N LEU A 8 -6.91 14.86 2.04
CA LEU A 8 -7.51 13.84 2.91
C LEU A 8 -7.91 12.59 2.12
N GLU A 9 -8.50 12.75 0.94
CA GLU A 9 -8.82 11.63 0.04
C GLU A 9 -7.56 10.87 -0.37
N LEU A 10 -6.49 11.60 -0.72
CA LEU A 10 -5.22 10.98 -1.10
C LEU A 10 -4.55 10.25 0.08
N GLN A 11 -4.69 10.80 1.29
CA GLN A 11 -4.23 10.15 2.52
C GLN A 11 -5.04 8.89 2.85
N ALA A 12 -6.36 8.91 2.65
CA ALA A 12 -7.22 7.74 2.81
C ALA A 12 -6.86 6.65 1.78
N PHE A 13 -6.66 7.05 0.51
CA PHE A 13 -6.23 6.14 -0.55
C PHE A 13 -4.87 5.49 -0.25
N HIS A 14 -3.91 6.25 0.28
CA HIS A 14 -2.64 5.69 0.76
C HIS A 14 -2.84 4.58 1.80
N ALA A 15 -3.71 4.80 2.79
CA ALA A 15 -4.01 3.81 3.82
C ALA A 15 -4.66 2.54 3.24
N GLU A 16 -5.56 2.69 2.25
CA GLU A 16 -6.17 1.55 1.55
C GLU A 16 -5.13 0.70 0.80
N LEU A 17 -4.18 1.32 0.09
CA LEU A 17 -3.11 0.60 -0.61
C LEU A 17 -2.27 -0.26 0.36
N ILE A 18 -1.95 0.27 1.53
CA ILE A 18 -1.22 -0.45 2.59
C ILE A 18 -2.06 -1.62 3.11
N GLY A 19 -3.36 -1.39 3.39
CA GLY A 19 -4.28 -2.44 3.85
C GLY A 19 -4.44 -3.58 2.85
N ILE A 20 -4.55 -3.27 1.55
CA ILE A 20 -4.62 -4.26 0.47
C ILE A 20 -3.31 -5.07 0.41
N ALA A 21 -2.16 -4.40 0.43
CA ALA A 21 -0.87 -5.08 0.41
C ALA A 21 -0.71 -6.07 1.57
N HIS A 22 -1.12 -5.67 2.78
CA HIS A 22 -1.08 -6.52 3.97
C HIS A 22 -2.07 -7.69 3.89
N THR A 23 -3.25 -7.49 3.31
CA THR A 23 -4.23 -8.57 3.11
C THR A 23 -3.72 -9.63 2.13
N ILE A 24 -3.02 -9.21 1.07
CA ILE A 24 -2.49 -10.11 0.04
C ILE A 24 -1.26 -10.90 0.54
N ASP A 25 -0.33 -10.19 1.17
CA ASP A 25 0.92 -10.73 1.73
C ASP A 25 1.04 -10.26 3.17
N PRO A 26 0.38 -10.96 4.11
CA PRO A 26 0.52 -10.65 5.52
C PRO A 26 1.98 -10.81 5.93
N THR A 27 2.47 -9.88 6.72
CA THR A 27 3.84 -9.91 7.27
C THR A 27 4.00 -11.05 8.27
N ASP A 28 2.88 -11.52 8.84
CA ASP A 28 2.81 -12.66 9.73
C ASP A 28 2.81 -13.99 8.96
N ALA A 29 3.33 -15.04 9.61
CA ALA A 29 3.69 -16.30 8.98
C ALA A 29 2.63 -16.81 7.99
N PRO A 30 3.04 -17.19 6.75
CA PRO A 30 2.10 -17.67 5.75
C PRO A 30 1.38 -18.91 6.28
N PRO A 31 0.05 -19.03 6.09
CA PRO A 31 -0.65 -20.23 6.51
C PRO A 31 -0.01 -21.45 5.85
N PRO A 32 0.15 -22.56 6.59
CA PRO A 32 1.02 -23.70 6.22
C PRO A 32 0.62 -24.42 4.93
N THR A 33 -0.49 -24.02 4.30
CA THR A 33 -1.14 -24.70 3.16
C THR A 33 -0.97 -23.99 1.81
N ILE A 34 -0.34 -22.81 1.74
CA ILE A 34 -0.21 -22.08 0.46
C ILE A 34 0.92 -22.69 -0.40
N ARG A 35 0.58 -23.08 -1.64
CA ARG A 35 1.57 -23.52 -2.64
C ARG A 35 2.58 -22.41 -2.93
N LYS A 36 3.87 -22.76 -3.04
CA LYS A 36 4.98 -21.81 -3.27
C LYS A 36 4.73 -20.81 -4.41
N HIS A 37 4.17 -21.25 -5.54
CA HIS A 37 3.85 -20.37 -6.68
C HIS A 37 2.79 -19.33 -6.35
N GLU A 38 1.75 -19.72 -5.61
CA GLU A 38 0.69 -18.82 -5.17
C GLU A 38 1.22 -17.80 -4.16
N GLN A 39 2.13 -18.22 -3.27
CA GLN A 39 2.80 -17.31 -2.35
C GLN A 39 3.68 -16.29 -3.09
N SER A 40 4.47 -16.72 -4.09
CA SER A 40 5.25 -15.82 -4.92
C SER A 40 4.37 -14.81 -5.66
N ARG A 41 3.22 -15.25 -6.18
CA ARG A 41 2.24 -14.37 -6.84
C ARG A 41 1.69 -13.32 -5.89
N ARG A 42 1.28 -13.72 -4.68
CA ARG A 42 0.79 -12.81 -3.63
C ARG A 42 1.85 -11.78 -3.25
N ARG A 43 3.09 -12.21 -3.01
CA ARG A 43 4.21 -11.31 -2.71
C ARG A 43 4.46 -10.30 -3.82
N ALA A 44 4.44 -10.75 -5.08
CA ALA A 44 4.64 -9.85 -6.22
C ALA A 44 3.54 -8.78 -6.30
N LEU A 45 2.28 -9.17 -6.12
CA LEU A 45 1.15 -8.24 -6.11
C LEU A 45 1.23 -7.27 -4.94
N ALA A 46 1.45 -7.76 -3.72
CA ALA A 46 1.60 -6.90 -2.54
C ALA A 46 2.73 -5.89 -2.69
N LYS A 47 3.85 -6.27 -3.33
CA LYS A 47 4.95 -5.35 -3.63
C LYS A 47 4.54 -4.19 -4.55
N VAL A 48 3.65 -4.43 -5.53
CA VAL A 48 3.13 -3.37 -6.40
C VAL A 48 2.31 -2.36 -5.59
N PHE A 49 1.42 -2.85 -4.71
CA PHE A 49 0.63 -1.98 -3.84
C PHE A 49 1.49 -1.17 -2.86
N ARG A 50 2.53 -1.79 -2.26
CA ARG A 50 3.50 -1.09 -1.39
C ARG A 50 4.26 -0.01 -2.17
N LEU A 51 4.68 -0.29 -3.41
CA LEU A 51 5.38 0.67 -4.25
C LEU A 51 4.49 1.89 -4.59
N TRP A 52 3.22 1.65 -4.90
CA TRP A 52 2.27 2.74 -5.10
C TRP A 52 2.04 3.54 -3.82
N ALA A 53 1.88 2.87 -2.67
CA ALA A 53 1.73 3.55 -1.40
C ALA A 53 2.94 4.45 -1.09
N GLU A 54 4.17 3.96 -1.27
CA GLU A 54 5.40 4.75 -1.11
C GLU A 54 5.43 5.97 -2.03
N GLN A 55 4.96 5.84 -3.27
CA GLN A 55 4.88 6.96 -4.20
C GLN A 55 3.89 8.02 -3.71
N ILE A 56 2.72 7.60 -3.22
CA ILE A 56 1.70 8.52 -2.69
C ILE A 56 2.19 9.20 -1.41
N ASP A 57 2.87 8.48 -0.51
CA ASP A 57 3.45 9.04 0.71
C ASP A 57 4.49 10.13 0.41
N ARG A 58 5.36 9.89 -0.58
CA ARG A 58 6.31 10.91 -1.07
C ARG A 58 5.58 12.14 -1.63
N SER A 59 4.52 11.93 -2.40
CA SER A 59 3.68 13.02 -2.92
C SER A 59 3.01 13.81 -1.79
N LEU A 60 2.42 13.13 -0.80
CA LEU A 60 1.82 13.76 0.38
C LEU A 60 2.84 14.57 1.18
N SER A 61 4.04 14.02 1.37
CA SER A 61 5.15 14.69 2.06
C SER A 61 5.62 15.95 1.33
N ALA A 62 5.71 15.91 0.01
CA ALA A 62 6.08 17.07 -0.82
C ALA A 62 5.00 18.17 -0.82
N MET A 63 3.75 17.81 -0.53
CA MET A 63 2.61 18.74 -0.51
C MET A 63 2.27 19.27 0.88
N ARG A 64 2.88 18.75 1.95
CA ARG A 64 2.58 19.17 3.32
C ARG A 64 2.90 20.66 3.48
N PRO A 65 1.93 21.50 3.90
CA PRO A 65 2.20 22.90 4.20
C PRO A 65 3.30 22.99 5.28
N ALA A 66 4.18 23.99 5.15
CA ALA A 66 5.19 24.33 6.16
C ALA A 66 4.55 24.75 7.48
#